data_AF-A0A9P5YA88-F1
#
_entry.id   AF-A0A9P5YA88-F1
#
_cell.length_a   1.000
_cell.length_b   1.000
_cell.length_c   1.000
_cell.angle_alpha   90.00
_cell.angle_beta   90.00
_cell.angle_gamma   90.00
#
_symmetry.space_group_name_H-M   'P 1'
#
loop_
_entity.id
_entity.type
_entity.pdbx_description
1 polymer ?
#
loop_
_entity_poly.entity_id
_entity_poly.type
_entity_poly.pdbx_seq_one_letter_code
_entity_poly.pdbx_strand_id
1 'polypeptide(L)'
;LKVLYESKMTWKPTTDYLRCNPSFHNHPRYDHVMMETLQDDGETSGYFFGQLCFMFKCMIEGKEYSMAFIHPYDTPTGRVNQQQDRDLGFWKLWEKPRASAEFISVDSIICGLPVAPDFGNDGQHLFMNTVDSNLWLRLKEMKELARVR
;
A
#
# COMPACT_ATOMS: atom_id res chain seq x y z
N LEU A 1 -8.92 2.47 11.03
CA LEU A 1 -8.41 1.11 11.17
C LEU A 1 -7.08 1.15 11.93
N LYS A 2 -6.90 0.28 12.92
CA LYS A 2 -5.63 0.13 13.65
C LYS A 2 -4.91 -1.09 13.08
N VAL A 3 -3.78 -0.89 12.42
CA VAL A 3 -2.98 -1.98 11.84
C VAL A 3 -1.77 -2.20 12.75
N LEU A 4 -1.64 -3.41 13.30
CA LEU A 4 -0.49 -3.81 14.11
C LEU A 4 0.44 -4.64 13.25
N TYR A 5 1.71 -4.24 13.17
CA TYR A 5 2.71 -4.97 12.39
C TYR A 5 4.06 -4.97 13.12
N GLU A 6 4.91 -5.92 12.80
CA GLU A 6 6.29 -5.92 13.27
C GLU A 6 7.15 -5.02 12.39
N SER A 7 7.83 -4.05 13.01
CA SER A 7 8.81 -3.21 12.31
C SER A 7 10.01 -4.05 11.86
N LYS A 8 10.34 -4.01 10.57
CA LYS A 8 11.53 -4.66 10.00
C LYS A 8 12.84 -4.09 10.53
N MET A 9 12.82 -2.87 11.07
CA MET A 9 14.01 -2.21 11.60
C MET A 9 14.26 -2.58 13.07
N THR A 10 13.22 -2.57 13.89
CA THR A 10 13.36 -2.69 15.35
C THR A 10 12.90 -4.03 15.89
N TRP A 11 12.18 -4.82 15.09
CA TRP A 11 11.54 -6.09 15.45
C TRP A 11 10.63 -5.93 16.67
N LYS A 12 9.93 -4.80 16.71
CA LYS A 12 8.96 -4.46 17.75
C LYS A 12 7.59 -4.25 17.11
N PRO A 13 6.50 -4.52 17.85
CA PRO A 13 5.16 -4.17 17.40
C PRO A 13 5.02 -2.66 17.23
N THR A 14 4.60 -2.24 16.05
CA THR A 14 4.27 -0.86 15.67
C THR A 14 2.81 -0.80 15.23
N THR A 15 2.19 0.38 15.34
CA THR A 15 0.79 0.57 14.98
C THR A 15 0.60 1.74 14.02
N ASP A 16 -0.11 1.49 12.92
CA ASP A 16 -0.62 2.52 12.04
C ASP A 16 -2.12 2.77 12.26
N TYR A 17 -2.52 4.03 12.09
CA TYR A 17 -3.92 4.47 12.16
C TYR A 17 -4.39 4.97 10.80
N LEU A 18 -5.07 4.08 10.07
CA LEU A 18 -5.54 4.33 8.71
C LEU A 18 -6.97 4.88 8.67
N ARG A 19 -7.24 5.76 7.71
CA ARG A 19 -8.50 6.47 7.50
C ARG A 19 -8.95 6.42 6.03
N CYS A 20 -10.25 6.37 5.83
CA CYS A 20 -10.90 6.47 4.51
C CYS A 20 -12.19 7.31 4.63
N ASN A 21 -12.05 8.53 5.16
CA ASN A 21 -13.19 9.39 5.48
C ASN A 21 -13.48 10.37 4.34
N PRO A 22 -14.67 10.35 3.72
CA PRO A 22 -15.04 11.30 2.67
C PRO A 22 -15.13 12.76 3.16
N SER A 23 -15.24 12.99 4.46
CA SER A 23 -15.34 14.33 5.07
C SER A 23 -14.50 14.43 6.34
N PHE A 24 -13.19 14.58 6.17
CA PHE A 24 -12.20 14.86 7.21
C PHE A 24 -11.78 16.34 7.13
N HIS A 25 -12.22 17.16 8.09
CA HIS A 25 -12.06 18.63 8.03
C HIS A 25 -12.56 19.24 6.70
N ASN A 26 -13.75 18.81 6.25
CA ASN A 26 -14.38 19.23 5.00
C ASN A 26 -13.64 18.83 3.72
N HIS A 27 -12.68 17.90 3.82
CA HIS A 27 -11.97 17.34 2.68
C HIS A 27 -11.94 15.80 2.75
N PRO A 28 -11.98 15.09 1.62
CA PRO A 28 -11.79 13.65 1.61
C PRO A 28 -10.38 13.30 2.08
N ARG A 29 -10.27 12.25 2.91
CA ARG A 29 -9.00 11.67 3.34
C ARG A 29 -9.05 10.16 3.18
N TYR A 30 -8.32 9.69 2.18
CA TYR A 30 -8.11 8.28 1.89
C TYR A 30 -6.62 7.99 2.06
N ASP A 31 -6.28 7.29 3.14
CA ASP A 31 -4.90 6.90 3.41
C ASP A 31 -4.47 5.79 2.43
N HIS A 32 -3.17 5.68 2.20
CA HIS A 32 -2.59 4.70 1.26
C HIS A 32 -2.01 3.53 2.04
N VAL A 33 -2.02 2.35 1.45
CA VAL A 33 -1.67 1.10 2.13
C VAL A 33 -0.75 0.23 1.29
N MET A 34 0.13 -0.48 1.99
CA MET A 34 0.91 -1.58 1.47
C MET A 34 0.26 -2.89 1.91
N MET A 35 0.07 -3.80 0.97
CA MET A 35 -0.65 -5.05 1.20
C MET A 35 0.18 -6.24 0.75
N GLU A 36 -0.03 -7.36 1.43
CA GLU A 36 0.53 -8.65 1.05
C GLU A 36 -0.38 -9.33 0.04
N THR A 37 0.20 -9.91 -1.00
CA THR A 37 -0.47 -10.87 -1.87
C THR A 37 0.23 -12.22 -1.76
N LEU A 38 -0.55 -13.28 -1.61
CA LEU A 38 -0.04 -14.63 -1.85
C LEU A 38 0.18 -14.77 -3.36
N GLN A 39 1.33 -15.29 -3.75
CA GLN A 39 1.57 -15.67 -5.14
C GLN A 39 1.06 -17.09 -5.39
N ASP A 40 0.97 -17.47 -6.67
CA ASP A 40 0.41 -18.76 -7.12
C ASP A 40 1.13 -19.99 -6.53
N ASP A 41 2.37 -19.82 -6.06
CA ASP A 41 3.15 -20.87 -5.40
C ASP A 41 2.78 -21.06 -3.92
N GLY A 42 1.94 -20.19 -3.33
CA GLY A 42 1.50 -20.25 -1.94
C GLY A 42 2.59 -19.97 -0.90
N GLU A 43 3.83 -19.76 -1.34
CA GLU A 43 5.01 -19.63 -0.48
C GLU A 43 5.67 -18.25 -0.61
N THR A 44 5.54 -17.60 -1.77
CA THR A 44 6.13 -16.27 -1.99
C THR A 44 5.10 -15.18 -1.75
N SER A 45 5.29 -14.38 -0.70
CA SER A 45 4.53 -13.14 -0.48
C SER A 45 5.00 -12.05 -1.45
N GLY A 46 4.14 -11.63 -2.37
CA GLY A 46 4.32 -10.39 -3.13
C GLY A 46 3.77 -9.19 -2.36
N TYR A 47 4.12 -7.99 -2.81
CA TYR A 47 3.56 -6.75 -2.27
C TYR A 47 2.87 -5.94 -3.35
N PHE A 48 1.79 -5.27 -2.98
CA PHE A 48 1.15 -4.28 -3.84
C PHE A 48 0.66 -3.09 -3.02
N PHE A 49 0.34 -2.01 -3.72
CA PHE A 49 0.02 -0.72 -3.13
C PHE A 49 -1.35 -0.25 -3.60
N GLY A 50 -2.02 0.56 -2.78
CA GLY A 50 -3.29 1.16 -3.19
C GLY A 50 -3.79 2.21 -2.21
N GLN A 51 -4.86 2.90 -2.62
CA GLN A 51 -5.58 3.85 -1.79
C GLN A 51 -6.77 3.16 -1.12
N LEU A 52 -6.93 3.36 0.19
CA LEU A 52 -8.04 2.82 0.97
C LEU A 52 -9.28 3.70 0.78
N CYS A 53 -10.25 3.24 -0.01
CA CYS A 53 -11.44 4.03 -0.35
C CYS A 53 -12.58 3.83 0.65
N PHE A 54 -12.81 2.59 1.09
CA PHE A 54 -13.93 2.25 1.98
C PHE A 54 -13.64 0.98 2.78
N MET A 55 -14.27 0.82 3.95
CA MET A 55 -14.15 -0.38 4.79
C MET A 55 -15.52 -0.80 5.31
N PHE A 56 -15.75 -2.11 5.40
CA PHE A 56 -16.98 -2.68 5.92
C PHE A 56 -16.74 -4.05 6.54
N LYS A 57 -17.75 -4.55 7.23
CA LYS A 57 -17.78 -5.92 7.74
C LYS A 57 -18.86 -6.70 6.99
N CYS A 58 -18.59 -7.94 6.65
CA CYS A 58 -19.59 -8.85 6.08
C CYS A 58 -19.61 -10.18 6.84
N MET A 59 -20.73 -10.90 6.75
CA MET A 59 -20.92 -12.22 7.33
C MET A 59 -20.97 -13.26 6.22
N ILE A 60 -20.08 -14.25 6.25
CA ILE A 60 -20.06 -15.37 5.32
C ILE A 60 -20.10 -16.65 6.15
N GLU A 61 -21.13 -17.47 5.96
CA GLU A 61 -21.32 -18.75 6.69
C GLU A 61 -21.21 -18.61 8.22
N GLY A 62 -21.72 -17.50 8.78
CA GLY A 62 -21.70 -17.23 10.22
C GLY A 62 -20.39 -16.68 10.76
N LYS A 63 -19.38 -16.46 9.91
CA LYS A 63 -18.11 -15.82 10.27
C LYS A 63 -18.08 -14.37 9.79
N GLU A 64 -17.64 -13.47 10.66
CA GLU A 64 -17.45 -12.04 10.34
C GLU A 64 -16.09 -11.83 9.65
N TYR A 65 -16.08 -11.07 8.56
CA TYR A 65 -14.89 -10.66 7.82
C TYR A 65 -14.82 -9.15 7.73
N SER A 66 -13.65 -8.58 8.03
CA SER A 66 -13.38 -7.16 7.81
C SER A 66 -12.77 -6.97 6.42
N MET A 67 -13.46 -6.22 5.57
CA MET A 67 -13.11 -6.03 4.17
C MET A 67 -12.82 -4.55 3.90
N ALA A 68 -11.94 -4.31 2.93
CA ALA A 68 -11.64 -2.98 2.42
C ALA A 68 -11.85 -2.95 0.91
N PHE A 69 -12.44 -1.85 0.42
CA PHE A 69 -12.45 -1.51 -1.00
C PHE A 69 -11.29 -0.56 -1.27
N ILE A 70 -10.44 -0.95 -2.21
CA ILE A 70 -9.22 -0.22 -2.54
C ILE A 70 -9.18 0.16 -4.02
N HIS A 71 -8.47 1.23 -4.31
CA HIS A 71 -8.03 1.56 -5.66
C HIS A 71 -6.55 1.19 -5.78
N PRO A 72 -6.20 0.10 -6.49
CA PRO A 72 -4.82 -0.37 -6.54
C PRO A 72 -3.96 0.52 -7.44
N TYR A 73 -2.67 0.55 -7.12
CA TYR A 73 -1.63 1.20 -7.90
C TYR A 73 -0.81 0.17 -8.66
N ASP A 74 -0.20 0.59 -9.76
CA ASP A 74 0.75 -0.26 -10.48
C ASP A 74 1.96 -0.54 -9.59
N THR A 75 2.19 -1.83 -9.40
CA THR A 75 3.38 -2.31 -8.72
C THR A 75 4.58 -1.97 -9.61
N PRO A 76 5.63 -1.34 -9.08
CA PRO A 76 6.77 -0.97 -9.90
C PRO A 76 7.53 -2.21 -10.40
N THR A 77 7.20 -2.72 -11.58
CA THR A 77 7.83 -3.91 -12.21
C THR A 77 8.99 -3.57 -13.17
N GLY A 78 9.31 -2.30 -13.36
CA GLY A 78 10.38 -1.78 -14.22
C GLY A 78 11.74 -1.51 -13.56
N ARG A 79 12.67 -0.89 -14.31
CA ARG A 79 14.00 -0.49 -13.81
C ARG A 79 13.86 0.55 -12.70
N VAL A 80 14.45 0.27 -11.54
CA VAL A 80 14.41 1.09 -10.30
C VAL A 80 14.64 2.60 -10.53
N ASN A 81 15.59 2.98 -11.39
CA ASN A 81 15.91 4.40 -11.63
C ASN A 81 14.80 5.15 -12.38
N GLN A 82 13.91 4.45 -13.10
CA GLN A 82 12.75 5.06 -13.76
C GLN A 82 11.56 5.23 -12.81
N GLN A 83 11.62 4.57 -11.64
CA GLN A 83 10.55 4.54 -10.65
C GLN A 83 10.76 5.54 -9.53
N GLN A 84 11.91 6.21 -9.48
CA GLN A 84 12.14 7.28 -8.51
C GLN A 84 12.03 8.64 -9.19
N ASP A 85 11.57 9.65 -8.46
CA ASP A 85 11.74 11.04 -8.86
C ASP A 85 13.23 11.43 -8.79
N ARG A 86 13.60 12.49 -9.51
CA ARG A 86 15.00 12.88 -9.66
C ARG A 86 15.54 13.70 -8.50
N ASP A 87 14.66 14.37 -7.77
CA ASP A 87 15.04 15.42 -6.82
C ASP A 87 15.18 14.85 -5.40
N LEU A 88 14.21 14.04 -4.98
CA LEU A 88 14.08 13.49 -3.63
C LEU A 88 14.21 11.96 -3.58
N GLY A 89 14.13 11.30 -4.74
CA GLY A 89 14.25 9.84 -4.84
C GLY A 89 13.04 9.08 -4.29
N PHE A 90 11.91 9.75 -4.11
CA PHE A 90 10.61 9.15 -3.81
C PHE A 90 10.16 8.25 -4.94
N TRP A 91 9.43 7.21 -4.57
CA TRP A 91 8.94 6.25 -5.54
C TRP A 91 7.67 6.76 -6.20
N LYS A 92 7.59 6.61 -7.51
CA LYS A 92 6.41 6.90 -8.32
C LYS A 92 5.48 5.69 -8.31
N LEU A 93 4.23 5.95 -7.98
CA LEU A 93 3.11 5.03 -8.05
C LEU A 93 2.13 5.57 -9.08
N TRP A 94 1.52 4.69 -9.86
CA TRP A 94 0.51 5.07 -10.84
C TRP A 94 -0.82 4.44 -10.45
N GLU A 95 -1.88 5.24 -10.43
CA GLU A 95 -3.23 4.73 -10.28
C GLU A 95 -3.56 3.79 -11.44
N LYS A 96 -4.07 2.59 -11.12
CA LYS A 96 -4.67 1.75 -12.15
C LYS A 96 -6.00 2.35 -12.62
N PRO A 97 -6.57 1.92 -13.76
CA PRO A 97 -7.92 2.34 -14.14
C PRO A 97 -8.92 2.03 -13.02
N ARG A 98 -9.90 2.92 -12.76
CA ARG A 98 -10.90 2.70 -11.69
C ARG A 98 -11.64 1.35 -11.77
N ALA A 99 -11.74 0.78 -12.97
CA ALA A 99 -12.31 -0.56 -13.18
C ALA A 99 -11.52 -1.70 -12.52
N SER A 100 -10.26 -1.46 -12.13
CA SER A 100 -9.44 -2.43 -11.38
C SER A 100 -9.59 -2.30 -9.87
N ALA A 101 -10.48 -1.45 -9.36
CA ALA A 101 -10.74 -1.37 -7.94
C ALA A 101 -11.27 -2.71 -7.43
N GLU A 102 -10.83 -3.11 -6.23
CA GLU A 102 -11.05 -4.46 -5.73
C GLU A 102 -11.33 -4.48 -4.23
N PHE A 103 -11.90 -5.60 -3.77
CA PHE A 103 -12.09 -5.86 -2.35
C PHE A 103 -10.96 -6.75 -1.84
N ILE A 104 -10.39 -6.36 -0.71
CA ILE A 104 -9.35 -7.12 -0.02
C ILE A 104 -9.77 -7.42 1.42
N SER A 105 -9.17 -8.44 2.02
CA SER A 105 -9.22 -8.60 3.47
C SER A 105 -8.44 -7.46 4.12
N VAL A 106 -8.98 -6.87 5.19
CA VAL A 106 -8.22 -5.91 6.01
C VAL A 106 -6.95 -6.53 6.60
N ASP A 107 -6.95 -7.85 6.81
CA ASP A 107 -5.80 -8.57 7.36
C ASP A 107 -4.62 -8.66 6.39
N SER A 108 -4.82 -8.38 5.09
CA SER A 108 -3.72 -8.32 4.13
C SER A 108 -2.96 -6.99 4.18
N ILE A 109 -3.48 -5.99 4.90
CA ILE A 109 -2.83 -4.68 5.04
C ILE A 109 -1.66 -4.80 6.00
N ILE A 110 -0.45 -4.55 5.48
CA ILE A 110 0.79 -4.61 6.23
C ILE A 110 0.98 -3.30 7.03
N CYS A 111 0.86 -2.16 6.34
CA CYS A 111 1.12 -0.84 6.92
C CYS A 111 0.57 0.27 6.01
N GLY A 112 0.49 1.48 6.57
CA GLY A 112 0.18 2.69 5.83
C GLY A 112 1.37 3.21 5.03
N LEU A 113 1.08 4.03 4.02
CA LEU A 113 2.09 4.65 3.17
C LEU A 113 1.96 6.18 3.20
N PRO A 114 3.06 6.91 3.45
CA PRO A 114 3.13 8.34 3.24
C PRO A 114 3.21 8.63 1.74
N VAL A 115 2.06 8.91 1.13
CA VAL A 115 1.93 9.17 -0.31
C VAL A 115 1.36 10.56 -0.52
N ALA A 116 1.92 11.29 -1.48
CA ALA A 116 1.42 12.58 -1.94
C ALA A 116 1.12 12.53 -3.45
N PRO A 117 0.11 13.27 -3.94
CA PRO A 117 -0.10 13.41 -5.37
C PRO A 117 1.08 14.10 -6.04
N ASP A 118 1.45 13.65 -7.23
CA ASP A 118 2.29 14.43 -8.13
C ASP A 118 1.40 15.44 -8.86
N PHE A 119 1.41 16.68 -8.41
CA PHE A 119 0.60 17.75 -9.00
C PHE A 119 0.97 18.08 -10.46
N GLY A 120 2.11 17.60 -10.96
CA GLY A 120 2.51 17.75 -12.36
C GLY A 120 2.03 16.61 -13.27
N ASN A 121 1.64 15.46 -12.71
CA ASN A 121 1.30 14.26 -13.45
C ASN A 121 0.02 13.61 -12.90
N ASP A 122 -1.11 13.81 -13.59
CA ASP A 122 -2.39 13.26 -13.14
C ASP A 122 -2.36 11.73 -13.02
N GLY A 123 -2.96 11.20 -11.94
CA GLY A 123 -2.93 9.78 -11.60
C GLY A 123 -1.56 9.24 -11.16
N GLN A 124 -0.54 10.09 -11.04
CA GLN A 124 0.75 9.72 -10.45
C GLN A 124 0.85 10.22 -9.01
N HIS A 125 1.46 9.38 -8.18
CA HIS A 125 1.68 9.65 -6.77
C HIS A 125 3.15 9.40 -6.40
N LEU A 126 3.62 10.12 -5.38
CA LEU A 126 4.95 10.01 -4.82
C LEU A 126 4.88 9.39 -3.43
N PHE A 127 5.48 8.22 -3.30
CA PHE A 127 5.69 7.52 -2.05
C PHE A 127 7.02 7.92 -1.43
N MET A 128 6.94 8.57 -0.27
CA MET A 128 8.06 9.05 0.53
C MET A 128 8.75 7.91 1.30
N ASN A 129 9.43 7.02 0.58
CA ASN A 129 10.08 5.84 1.14
C ASN A 129 11.26 6.13 2.08
N THR A 130 11.72 7.38 2.19
CA THR A 130 12.84 7.80 3.05
C THR A 130 12.40 8.23 4.44
N VAL A 131 11.10 8.50 4.64
CA VAL A 131 10.55 9.00 5.92
C VAL A 131 10.42 7.87 6.95
N ASP A 132 10.29 6.62 6.50
CA ASP A 132 10.21 5.44 7.36
C ASP A 132 11.21 4.36 6.91
N SER A 133 12.17 4.04 7.79
CA SER A 133 13.16 2.99 7.57
C SER A 133 12.56 1.59 7.44
N ASN A 134 11.43 1.32 8.12
CA ASN A 134 10.71 0.05 7.96
C ASN A 134 10.15 -0.09 6.55
N LEU A 135 9.58 0.98 5.99
CA LEU A 135 9.09 1.00 4.61
C LEU A 135 10.23 0.85 3.59
N TRP A 136 11.36 1.51 3.83
CA TRP A 136 12.56 1.33 3.01
C TRP A 136 13.05 -0.13 2.98
N LEU A 137 13.10 -0.80 4.13
CA LEU A 137 13.51 -2.21 4.23
C LEU A 137 12.56 -3.13 3.45
N ARG A 138 11.24 -2.90 3.55
CA ARG A 138 10.23 -3.68 2.83
C ARG A 138 10.34 -3.52 1.31
N LEU A 139 10.60 -2.30 0.83
CA LEU A 139 10.88 -2.06 -0.59
C LEU A 139 12.18 -2.73 -1.05
N LYS A 140 13.20 -2.80 -0.19
CA LYS A 140 14.45 -3.50 -0.50
C LYS A 140 14.20 -5.00 -0.65
N GLU A 141 13.47 -5.61 0.27
CA GLU A 141 13.04 -7.02 0.18
C GLU A 141 12.26 -7.28 -1.12
N MET A 142 11.30 -6.41 -1.44
CA MET A 142 10.52 -6.48 -2.68
C MET A 142 11.41 -6.48 -3.93
N LYS A 143 12.44 -5.62 -3.97
CA LYS A 143 13.40 -5.56 -5.09
C LYS A 143 14.22 -6.83 -5.22
N GLU A 144 14.71 -7.37 -4.11
CA GLU A 144 15.51 -8.60 -4.17
C GLU A 144 14.65 -9.78 -4.62
N LEU A 145 13.39 -9.89 -4.15
CA LEU A 145 12.43 -10.89 -4.64
C LEU A 145 12.17 -10.77 -6.14
N ALA A 146 12.12 -9.55 -6.68
CA ALA A 146 11.93 -9.32 -8.11
C ALA A 146 13.17 -9.63 -8.97
N ARG A 147 14.38 -9.65 -8.39
CA ARG A 147 15.65 -9.95 -9.11
C ARG A 147 15.99 -11.43 -9.23
N VAL A 148 15.42 -12.26 -8.36
CA VAL A 148 15.63 -13.72 -8.37
C VAL A 148 14.76 -14.39 -9.46
N ARG A 149 13.95 -13.61 -10.18
CA ARG A 149 13.12 -14.01 -11.33
C ARG A 149 13.77 -13.59 -12.64
#